data_AF-A0A534RR45-F1
#
_entry.id   AF-A0A534RR45-F1
#
_cell.length_a   1.000
_cell.length_b   1.000
_cell.length_c   1.000
_cell.angle_alpha   90.00
_cell.angle_beta   90.00
_cell.angle_gamma   90.00
#
_symmetry.space_group_name_H-M   'P 1'
#
loop_
_entity.id
_entity.type
_entity.pdbx_description
1 polymer ?
#
loop_
_entity_poly.entity_id
_entity_poly.type
_entity_poly.pdbx_seq_one_letter_code
_entity_poly.pdbx_strand_id
1 'polypeptide(L)'
;MTTTEAPPASDFIREIVAADLQAGKNGGRVVTRFPPEPNGHLHIGHAKSICLNFGIAAEYHGVCHLRFDDTNPTKEEVEYVESIQEDVRWLGFDWGDKLFYASDYFERLYQYAVQLIKEGKAYVDSLSADEVREYRGTLTEPGKDSPYRTRAVEENLDLFAHMRAGEFADGAHVLRAKIDMAS
;
A
#
# COMPACT_ATOMS: atom_id res chain seq x y z
N MET A 1 37.57 19.88 22.47
CA MET A 1 36.25 19.30 22.80
C MET A 1 36.18 17.95 22.12
N THR A 2 36.28 16.87 22.88
CA THR A 2 36.09 15.50 22.38
C THR A 2 34.60 15.27 22.22
N THR A 3 34.09 15.37 21.00
CA THR A 3 32.78 14.83 20.64
C THR A 3 32.89 13.32 20.63
N THR A 4 32.47 12.69 21.73
CA THR A 4 32.24 11.25 21.78
C THR A 4 31.07 10.97 20.82
N GLU A 5 31.37 10.56 19.60
CA GLU A 5 30.36 10.09 18.66
C GLU A 5 29.74 8.83 19.28
N ALA A 6 28.48 8.94 19.70
CA ALA A 6 27.74 7.76 20.13
C ALA A 6 27.71 6.76 18.96
N PRO A 7 27.88 5.45 19.20
CA PRO A 7 27.72 4.48 18.14
C PRO A 7 26.35 4.68 17.48
N PRO A 8 26.25 4.58 16.15
CA PRO A 8 24.99 4.82 15.45
C PRO A 8 23.91 3.95 16.09
N ALA A 9 22.77 4.56 16.41
CA ALA A 9 21.64 3.85 16.99
C ALA A 9 21.23 2.73 16.02
N SER A 10 21.53 1.48 16.39
CA SER A 10 21.21 0.30 15.60
C SER A 10 19.85 -0.24 16.02
N ASP A 11 19.02 -0.54 15.04
CA ASP A 11 17.78 -1.30 15.19
C ASP A 11 17.77 -2.45 14.18
N PHE A 12 16.85 -3.40 14.38
CA PHE A 12 16.79 -4.61 13.55
C PHE A 12 16.56 -4.32 12.05
N ILE A 13 15.97 -3.18 11.67
CA ILE A 13 15.77 -2.81 10.26
C ILE A 13 17.10 -2.41 9.65
N ARG A 14 17.89 -1.59 10.35
CA ARG A 14 19.25 -1.22 9.90
C ARG A 14 20.17 -2.42 9.79
N GLU A 15 20.05 -3.39 10.71
CA GLU A 15 20.79 -4.66 10.63
C GLU A 15 20.42 -5.46 9.38
N ILE A 16 19.14 -5.55 9.02
CA ILE A 16 18.67 -6.19 7.79
C ILE A 16 19.21 -5.46 6.55
N VAL A 17 19.15 -4.13 6.52
CA VAL A 17 19.67 -3.33 5.40
C VAL A 17 21.17 -3.54 5.23
N ALA A 18 21.94 -3.49 6.32
CA ALA A 18 23.38 -3.72 6.29
C ALA A 18 23.73 -5.13 5.77
N ALA A 19 22.99 -6.16 6.23
CA ALA A 19 23.18 -7.53 5.76
C ALA A 19 22.85 -7.69 4.27
N ASP A 20 21.74 -7.11 3.79
CA ASP A 20 21.34 -7.13 2.38
C ASP A 20 22.37 -6.42 1.49
N LEU A 21 22.94 -5.30 1.96
CA LEU A 21 24.00 -4.57 1.26
C LEU A 21 25.31 -5.37 1.20
N GLN A 22 25.72 -6.00 2.30
CA GLN A 22 26.88 -6.90 2.32
C GLN A 22 26.71 -8.09 1.38
N ALA A 23 25.49 -8.61 1.24
CA ALA A 23 25.15 -9.66 0.30
C ALA A 23 25.02 -9.19 -1.16
N GLY A 24 25.21 -7.88 -1.45
CA GLY A 24 25.11 -7.32 -2.80
C GLY A 24 23.69 -7.30 -3.37
N LYS A 25 22.66 -7.41 -2.52
CA LYS A 25 21.26 -7.44 -2.96
C LYS A 25 20.88 -6.13 -3.65
N ASN A 26 20.00 -6.21 -4.64
CA ASN A 26 19.50 -5.06 -5.42
C ASN A 26 20.58 -4.18 -6.08
N GLY A 27 21.81 -4.70 -6.21
CA GLY A 27 22.96 -3.93 -6.69
C GLY A 27 23.40 -2.82 -5.72
N GLY A 28 23.20 -3.02 -4.41
CA GLY A 28 23.58 -2.05 -3.37
C GLY A 28 22.61 -0.87 -3.20
N ARG A 29 21.45 -0.91 -3.86
CA ARG A 29 20.45 0.18 -3.79
C ARG A 29 19.53 0.02 -2.59
N VAL A 30 19.39 1.11 -1.82
CA VAL A 30 18.38 1.23 -0.75
C VAL A 30 17.30 2.21 -1.21
N VAL A 31 16.05 1.77 -1.21
CA VAL A 31 14.89 2.62 -1.50
C VAL A 31 13.83 2.39 -0.43
N THR A 32 13.49 3.46 0.30
CA THR A 32 12.44 3.49 1.32
C THR A 32 11.27 4.36 0.85
N ARG A 33 10.17 4.37 1.62
CA ARG A 33 9.11 5.37 1.42
C ARG A 33 8.39 5.69 2.72
N PHE A 34 7.93 6.93 2.84
CA PHE A 34 6.93 7.34 3.82
C PHE A 34 5.57 7.49 3.10
N PRO A 35 4.59 6.58 3.33
CA PRO A 35 3.36 6.55 2.55
C PRO A 35 2.10 6.94 3.35
N PRO A 36 1.89 8.22 3.74
CA PRO A 36 0.71 8.63 4.50
C PRO A 36 -0.54 8.66 3.61
N GLU A 37 -1.69 8.30 4.18
CA GLU A 37 -3.01 8.63 3.60
C GLU A 37 -3.29 10.12 3.87
N PRO A 38 -3.70 10.93 2.87
CA PRO A 38 -3.96 12.35 3.07
C PRO A 38 -5.36 12.60 3.63
N ASN A 39 -5.66 12.05 4.81
CA ASN A 39 -6.96 12.14 5.49
C ASN A 39 -6.90 12.80 6.87
N GLY A 40 -5.75 13.39 7.23
CA GLY A 40 -5.52 14.10 8.48
C GLY A 40 -4.09 14.64 8.59
N HIS A 41 -3.87 15.57 9.52
CA HIS A 41 -2.54 16.11 9.79
C HIS A 41 -1.62 15.08 10.46
N LEU A 42 -0.31 15.27 10.28
CA LEU A 42 0.66 14.42 10.94
C LEU A 42 0.69 14.69 12.45
N HIS A 43 0.81 13.61 13.24
CA HIS A 43 1.12 13.68 14.67
C HIS A 43 2.51 13.11 14.96
N ILE A 44 3.00 13.24 16.20
CA ILE A 44 4.34 12.79 16.62
C ILE A 44 4.66 11.32 16.31
N GLY A 45 3.65 10.44 16.25
CA GLY A 45 3.85 9.06 15.81
C GLY A 45 4.39 8.94 14.37
N HIS A 46 3.99 9.85 13.48
CA HIS A 46 4.48 9.90 12.11
C HIS A 46 5.92 10.38 12.02
N ALA A 47 6.33 11.31 12.90
CA ALA A 47 7.73 11.76 12.96
C ALA A 47 8.69 10.58 13.16
N LYS A 48 8.33 9.58 13.98
CA LYS A 48 9.12 8.34 14.12
C LYS A 48 9.27 7.60 12.78
N SER A 49 8.18 7.45 12.03
CA SER A 49 8.19 6.78 10.72
C SER A 49 8.97 7.57 9.68
N ILE A 50 8.86 8.90 9.67
CA ILE A 50 9.61 9.82 8.81
C ILE A 50 11.10 9.67 9.09
N CYS A 51 11.54 9.87 10.35
CA CYS A 51 12.94 9.76 10.73
C CYS A 51 13.52 8.37 10.41
N LEU A 52 12.72 7.30 10.55
CA LEU A 52 13.16 5.96 10.19
C LEU A 52 13.37 5.82 8.67
N ASN A 53 12.37 6.14 7.85
CA ASN A 53 12.44 5.91 6.40
C ASN A 53 13.44 6.83 5.70
N PHE A 54 13.37 8.14 6.00
CA PHE A 54 14.32 9.11 5.43
C PHE A 54 15.71 8.97 6.03
N GLY A 55 15.82 8.66 7.33
CA GLY A 55 17.11 8.42 7.98
C GLY A 55 17.86 7.22 7.40
N ILE A 56 17.18 6.08 7.21
CA ILE A 56 17.79 4.91 6.55
C ILE A 56 18.24 5.28 5.13
N ALA A 57 17.42 5.97 4.34
CA ALA A 57 17.84 6.39 3.01
C ALA A 57 19.09 7.29 3.05
N ALA A 58 19.14 8.26 3.96
CA ALA A 58 20.28 9.17 4.09
C ALA A 58 21.57 8.44 4.54
N GLU A 59 21.47 7.55 5.53
CA GLU A 59 22.60 6.78 6.08
C GLU A 59 23.26 5.88 5.03
N TYR A 60 22.47 5.33 4.12
CA TYR A 60 22.94 4.38 3.10
C TYR A 60 23.03 4.99 1.69
N HIS A 61 23.02 6.32 1.58
CA HIS A 61 23.03 7.05 0.30
C HIS A 61 21.97 6.55 -0.71
N GLY A 62 20.82 6.13 -0.16
CA GLY A 62 19.66 5.65 -0.89
C GLY A 62 18.67 6.76 -1.22
N VAL A 63 17.44 6.36 -1.52
CA VAL A 63 16.35 7.26 -1.88
C VAL A 63 15.15 6.97 -0.98
N CYS A 64 14.50 8.02 -0.45
CA CYS A 64 13.21 7.89 0.23
C CYS A 64 12.14 8.58 -0.62
N HIS A 65 11.08 7.85 -0.97
CA HIS A 65 9.92 8.43 -1.64
C HIS A 65 8.94 9.01 -0.62
N LEU A 66 8.36 10.17 -0.92
CA LEU A 66 7.10 10.60 -0.30
C LEU A 66 5.97 10.13 -1.22
N ARG A 67 5.07 9.30 -0.71
CA ARG A 67 3.95 8.78 -1.51
C ARG A 67 2.63 8.99 -0.80
N PHE A 68 1.70 9.75 -1.37
CA PHE A 68 0.34 9.78 -0.84
C PHE A 68 -0.39 8.48 -1.18
N ASP A 69 -0.96 7.81 -0.18
CA ASP A 69 -1.78 6.61 -0.37
C ASP A 69 -3.25 7.00 -0.63
N ASP A 70 -3.45 7.76 -1.70
CA ASP A 70 -4.68 8.47 -2.08
C ASP A 70 -5.67 7.57 -2.84
N THR A 71 -6.02 6.45 -2.23
CA THR A 71 -6.88 5.41 -2.84
C THR A 71 -8.36 5.53 -2.48
N ASN A 72 -8.71 6.42 -1.55
CA ASN A 72 -10.05 6.61 -1.03
C ASN A 72 -10.55 8.05 -1.26
N PRO A 73 -11.31 8.29 -2.35
CA PRO A 73 -11.72 9.63 -2.74
C PRO A 73 -12.70 10.31 -1.76
N THR A 74 -13.21 9.60 -0.75
CA THR A 74 -14.22 10.14 0.20
C THR A 74 -13.62 10.76 1.46
N LYS A 75 -12.32 10.56 1.71
CA LYS A 75 -11.67 10.99 2.97
C LYS A 75 -10.47 11.90 2.74
N GLU A 76 -10.16 12.19 1.49
CA GLU A 76 -8.90 12.83 1.12
C GLU A 76 -9.13 14.29 0.75
N GLU A 77 -8.30 15.16 1.32
CA GLU A 77 -8.37 16.60 1.10
C GLU A 77 -7.00 17.13 0.70
N VAL A 78 -6.98 18.08 -0.25
CA VAL A 78 -5.75 18.72 -0.73
C VAL A 78 -4.99 19.41 0.41
N GLU A 79 -5.72 19.94 1.40
CA GLU A 79 -5.14 20.54 2.61
C GLU A 79 -4.20 19.57 3.35
N TYR A 80 -4.57 18.29 3.45
CA TYR A 80 -3.72 17.31 4.12
C TYR A 80 -2.47 17.01 3.32
N VAL A 81 -2.57 16.93 1.98
CA VAL A 81 -1.41 16.77 1.08
C VAL A 81 -0.39 17.90 1.27
N GLU A 82 -0.86 19.14 1.38
CA GLU A 82 -0.01 20.31 1.59
C GLU A 82 0.62 20.31 2.98
N SER A 83 -0.17 20.11 4.03
CA SER A 83 0.32 20.11 5.43
C SER A 83 1.35 18.99 5.68
N ILE A 84 1.12 17.79 5.13
CA ILE A 84 2.05 16.67 5.25
C ILE A 84 3.40 17.00 4.60
N GLN A 85 3.39 17.63 3.42
CA GLN A 85 4.62 18.05 2.75
C GLN A 85 5.37 19.11 3.56
N GLU A 86 4.64 20.06 4.15
CA GLU A 86 5.22 21.09 5.02
C GLU A 86 5.88 20.46 6.25
N ASP A 87 5.18 19.57 6.96
CA ASP A 87 5.68 18.90 8.17
C ASP A 87 6.94 18.05 7.89
N VAL A 88 6.97 17.30 6.79
CA VAL A 88 8.14 16.50 6.41
C VAL A 88 9.35 17.40 6.14
N ARG A 89 9.15 18.53 5.44
CA ARG A 89 10.21 19.53 5.21
C ARG A 89 10.63 20.24 6.49
N TRP A 90 9.68 20.57 7.36
CA TRP A 90 9.94 21.21 8.66
C TRP A 90 10.79 20.32 9.56
N LEU A 91 10.58 19.00 9.52
CA LEU A 91 11.43 18.00 10.19
C LEU A 91 12.84 17.87 9.57
N GLY A 92 13.12 18.56 8.47
CA GLY A 92 14.43 18.62 7.83
C GLY A 92 14.68 17.54 6.78
N PHE A 93 13.64 16.85 6.32
CA PHE A 93 13.76 15.82 5.28
C PHE A 93 13.27 16.33 3.92
N ASP A 94 13.84 15.77 2.85
CA ASP A 94 13.48 16.09 1.47
C ASP A 94 13.38 14.79 0.65
N TRP A 95 12.34 14.70 -0.16
CA TRP A 95 12.13 13.63 -1.12
C TRP A 95 12.59 14.00 -2.54
N GLY A 96 13.08 15.22 -2.76
CA GLY A 96 13.54 15.71 -4.05
C GLY A 96 12.44 15.62 -5.10
N ASP A 97 12.73 14.95 -6.21
CA ASP A 97 11.79 14.70 -7.32
C ASP A 97 10.96 13.41 -7.13
N LYS A 98 10.99 12.79 -5.94
CA LYS A 98 10.39 11.49 -5.64
C LYS A 98 9.06 11.59 -4.88
N LEU A 99 8.22 12.53 -5.34
CA LEU A 99 6.83 12.65 -4.92
C LEU A 99 5.95 11.76 -5.79
N PHE A 100 5.08 10.96 -5.19
CA PHE A 100 4.18 10.05 -5.90
C PHE A 100 2.79 10.03 -5.28
N TYR A 101 1.80 9.65 -6.08
CA TYR A 101 0.44 9.39 -5.64
C TYR A 101 0.06 7.95 -5.98
N ALA A 102 -0.65 7.25 -5.11
CA ALA A 102 -1.16 5.91 -5.41
C ALA A 102 -2.15 5.95 -6.60
N SER A 103 -2.90 7.03 -6.73
CA SER A 103 -3.82 7.29 -7.84
C SER A 103 -3.15 7.31 -9.23
N ASP A 104 -1.89 7.76 -9.33
CA ASP A 104 -1.08 7.70 -10.56
C ASP A 104 -0.92 6.26 -11.08
N TYR A 105 -1.13 5.26 -10.21
CA TYR A 105 -0.98 3.85 -10.52
C TYR A 105 -2.32 3.15 -10.80
N PHE A 106 -3.48 3.82 -10.74
CA PHE A 106 -4.78 3.15 -10.89
C PHE A 106 -4.94 2.34 -12.17
N GLU A 107 -4.50 2.87 -13.31
CA GLU A 107 -4.55 2.08 -14.56
C GLU A 107 -3.68 0.82 -14.45
N ARG A 108 -2.48 0.93 -13.87
CA ARG A 108 -1.58 -0.22 -13.67
C ARG A 108 -2.13 -1.22 -12.67
N LEU A 109 -2.78 -0.76 -11.59
CA LEU A 109 -3.48 -1.63 -10.64
C LEU A 109 -4.65 -2.34 -11.30
N TYR A 110 -5.43 -1.65 -12.15
CA TYR A 110 -6.48 -2.26 -12.96
C TYR A 110 -5.93 -3.35 -13.89
N GLN A 111 -4.81 -3.11 -14.57
CA GLN A 111 -4.19 -4.13 -15.42
C GLN A 111 -3.69 -5.34 -14.63
N TYR A 112 -3.13 -5.15 -13.42
CA TYR A 112 -2.79 -6.27 -12.54
C TYR A 112 -4.02 -7.04 -12.08
N ALA A 113 -5.12 -6.35 -11.75
CA ALA A 113 -6.38 -7.00 -11.44
C ALA A 113 -6.90 -7.86 -12.61
N VAL A 114 -6.86 -7.32 -13.83
CA VAL A 114 -7.18 -8.07 -15.06
C VAL A 114 -6.28 -9.28 -15.24
N GLN A 115 -4.97 -9.14 -14.99
CA GLN A 115 -4.03 -10.26 -15.04
C GLN A 115 -4.38 -11.35 -14.01
N LEU A 116 -4.69 -10.96 -12.77
CA LEU A 116 -5.10 -11.90 -11.73
C LEU A 116 -6.40 -12.64 -12.10
N ILE A 117 -7.36 -11.97 -12.74
CA ILE A 117 -8.57 -12.61 -13.27
C ILE A 117 -8.20 -13.65 -14.34
N LYS A 118 -7.36 -13.27 -15.31
CA LYS A 118 -6.90 -14.18 -16.39
C LYS A 118 -6.14 -15.40 -15.86
N GLU A 119 -5.40 -15.24 -14.78
CA GLU A 119 -4.71 -16.34 -14.09
C GLU A 119 -5.62 -17.15 -13.16
N GLY A 120 -6.92 -16.83 -13.09
CA GLY A 120 -7.89 -17.49 -12.22
C GLY A 120 -7.71 -17.16 -10.72
N LYS A 121 -6.86 -16.18 -10.40
CA LYS A 121 -6.47 -15.75 -9.04
C LYS A 121 -7.30 -14.57 -8.50
N ALA A 122 -8.27 -14.08 -9.26
CA ALA A 122 -9.27 -13.13 -8.79
C ALA A 122 -10.63 -13.43 -9.44
N TYR A 123 -11.71 -13.02 -8.78
CA TYR A 123 -13.08 -13.16 -9.26
C TYR A 123 -13.93 -12.00 -8.78
N VAL A 124 -14.96 -11.65 -9.55
CA VAL A 124 -15.98 -10.69 -9.14
C VAL A 124 -16.96 -11.42 -8.23
N ASP A 125 -17.12 -10.90 -7.01
CA ASP A 125 -18.09 -11.37 -6.04
C ASP A 125 -19.35 -10.49 -6.10
N SER A 126 -20.51 -11.12 -5.97
CA SER A 126 -21.82 -10.46 -6.00
C SER A 126 -22.62 -10.73 -4.73
N LEU A 127 -21.97 -11.25 -3.68
CA LEU A 127 -22.53 -11.24 -2.33
C LEU A 127 -22.61 -9.80 -1.80
N SER A 128 -23.66 -9.51 -1.04
CA SER A 128 -23.77 -8.28 -0.27
C SER A 128 -22.67 -8.17 0.80
N ALA A 129 -22.44 -6.95 1.31
CA ALA A 129 -21.43 -6.73 2.35
C ALA A 129 -21.66 -7.60 3.61
N ASP A 130 -22.92 -7.79 4.00
CA ASP A 130 -23.29 -8.62 5.15
C ASP A 130 -23.04 -10.11 4.87
N GLU A 131 -23.40 -10.60 3.67
CA GLU A 131 -23.09 -11.98 3.26
C GLU A 131 -21.59 -12.20 3.15
N VAL A 132 -20.81 -11.25 2.63
CA VAL A 132 -19.34 -11.35 2.61
C VAL A 132 -18.80 -11.49 4.03
N ARG A 133 -19.38 -10.79 5.02
CA ARG A 133 -18.99 -10.92 6.42
C ARG A 133 -19.32 -12.30 6.98
N GLU A 134 -20.51 -12.82 6.70
CA GLU A 134 -20.91 -14.18 7.10
C GLU A 134 -20.02 -15.25 6.47
N TYR A 135 -19.73 -15.14 5.17
CA TYR A 135 -18.92 -16.10 4.41
C TYR A 135 -17.44 -16.06 4.78
N ARG A 136 -16.96 -14.96 5.38
CA ARG A 136 -15.57 -14.82 5.82
C ARG A 136 -15.22 -15.74 7.00
N GLY A 137 -16.21 -16.16 7.79
CA GLY A 137 -15.96 -16.88 9.04
C GLY A 137 -15.46 -15.96 10.15
N THR A 138 -14.81 -16.54 11.15
CA THR A 138 -14.32 -15.85 12.35
C THR A 138 -12.88 -16.25 12.64
N LEU A 139 -12.29 -15.74 13.74
CA LEU A 139 -10.96 -16.18 14.18
C LEU A 139 -10.90 -17.67 14.58
N THR A 140 -12.06 -18.30 14.80
CA THR A 140 -12.17 -19.70 15.26
C THR A 140 -12.90 -20.60 14.29
N GLU A 141 -13.61 -20.04 13.31
CA GLU A 141 -14.40 -20.78 12.34
C GLU A 141 -13.95 -20.42 10.92
N PRO A 142 -13.58 -21.39 10.08
CA PRO A 142 -13.11 -21.10 8.73
C PRO A 142 -14.23 -20.48 7.88
N GLY A 143 -13.84 -19.64 6.93
CA GLY A 143 -14.74 -19.10 5.93
C GLY A 143 -15.21 -20.17 4.94
N LYS A 144 -16.21 -19.80 4.14
CA LYS A 144 -16.75 -20.63 3.06
C LYS A 144 -16.65 -19.89 1.73
N ASP A 145 -16.44 -20.64 0.66
CA ASP A 145 -16.34 -20.09 -0.69
C ASP A 145 -17.65 -19.37 -1.08
N SER A 146 -17.51 -18.17 -1.66
CA SER A 146 -18.63 -17.48 -2.31
C SER A 146 -19.19 -18.34 -3.45
N PRO A 147 -20.52 -18.36 -3.68
CA PRO A 147 -21.10 -19.05 -4.82
C PRO A 147 -20.58 -18.51 -6.17
N TYR A 148 -20.05 -17.29 -6.19
CA TYR A 148 -19.49 -16.64 -7.38
C TYR A 148 -17.98 -16.93 -7.57
N ARG A 149 -17.33 -17.66 -6.66
CA ARG A 149 -15.88 -17.89 -6.69
C ARG A 149 -15.40 -18.70 -7.89
N THR A 150 -16.29 -19.51 -8.47
CA THR A 150 -16.02 -20.39 -9.61
C THR A 150 -16.46 -19.82 -10.97
N ARG A 151 -16.85 -18.53 -11.02
CA ARG A 151 -17.12 -17.83 -12.29
C ARG A 151 -16.00 -18.03 -13.30
N ALA A 152 -16.38 -18.14 -14.57
CA ALA A 152 -15.44 -18.24 -15.68
C ALA A 152 -14.59 -16.97 -15.79
N VAL A 153 -13.40 -17.07 -16.39
CA VAL A 153 -12.51 -15.91 -16.57
C VAL A 153 -13.20 -14.83 -17.39
N GLU A 154 -13.90 -15.23 -18.45
CA GLU A 154 -14.60 -14.35 -19.38
C GLU A 154 -15.72 -13.56 -18.67
N GLU A 155 -16.50 -14.23 -17.83
CA GLU A 155 -17.56 -13.60 -17.03
C GLU A 155 -16.96 -12.58 -16.03
N ASN A 156 -15.86 -12.93 -15.37
CA ASN A 156 -15.19 -12.02 -14.43
C ASN A 156 -14.62 -10.78 -15.14
N LEU A 157 -14.03 -10.95 -16.33
CA LEU A 157 -13.49 -9.84 -17.11
C LEU A 157 -14.59 -8.89 -17.57
N ASP A 158 -15.71 -9.44 -18.03
CA ASP A 158 -16.88 -8.67 -18.47
C ASP A 158 -17.47 -7.86 -17.30
N LEU A 159 -17.78 -8.52 -16.18
CA LEU A 159 -18.31 -7.85 -14.99
C LEU A 159 -17.35 -6.78 -14.47
N PHE A 160 -16.04 -7.06 -14.41
CA PHE A 160 -15.06 -6.10 -13.90
C PHE A 160 -14.90 -4.87 -14.82
N ALA A 161 -15.07 -5.04 -16.14
CA ALA A 161 -15.12 -3.92 -17.07
C ALA A 161 -16.37 -3.04 -16.85
N HIS A 162 -17.55 -3.65 -16.69
CA HIS A 162 -18.80 -2.95 -16.41
C HIS A 162 -18.80 -2.26 -15.03
N MET A 163 -18.14 -2.85 -14.02
CA MET A 163 -17.89 -2.19 -12.72
C MET A 163 -17.10 -0.90 -12.90
N ARG A 164 -16.02 -0.93 -13.70
CA ARG A 164 -15.22 0.26 -14.01
C ARG A 164 -16.02 1.31 -14.80
N ALA A 165 -16.95 0.88 -15.64
CA ALA A 165 -17.82 1.77 -16.42
C ALA A 165 -18.93 2.43 -15.58
N GLY A 166 -19.11 2.04 -14.31
CA GLY A 166 -20.12 2.61 -13.42
C GLY A 166 -21.53 2.10 -13.67
N GLU A 167 -21.68 0.90 -14.24
CA GLU A 167 -22.98 0.33 -14.61
C GLU A 167 -23.73 -0.32 -13.43
N PHE A 168 -23.09 -0.44 -12.28
CA PHE A 168 -23.66 -1.02 -11.06
C PHE A 168 -23.67 -0.01 -9.92
N ALA A 169 -24.65 -0.14 -9.03
CA ALA A 169 -24.70 0.64 -7.80
C ALA A 169 -23.55 0.26 -6.84
N ASP A 170 -23.19 1.20 -5.96
CA ASP A 170 -22.18 0.98 -4.92
C ASP A 170 -22.52 -0.27 -4.08
N GLY A 171 -21.51 -1.12 -3.89
CA GLY A 171 -21.64 -2.35 -3.12
C GLY A 171 -22.34 -3.51 -3.83
N ALA A 172 -22.81 -3.35 -5.08
CA ALA A 172 -23.40 -4.45 -5.84
C ALA A 172 -22.39 -5.56 -6.14
N HIS A 173 -21.15 -5.18 -6.49
CA HIS A 173 -20.07 -6.09 -6.85
C HIS A 173 -18.73 -5.63 -6.26
N VAL A 174 -17.85 -6.59 -5.96
CA VAL A 174 -16.46 -6.33 -5.57
C VAL A 174 -15.53 -7.32 -6.25
N LEU A 175 -14.33 -6.87 -6.65
CA LEU A 175 -13.28 -7.80 -7.09
C LEU A 175 -12.57 -8.39 -5.86
N ARG A 176 -12.46 -9.71 -5.78
CA ARG A 176 -11.77 -10.41 -4.69
C ARG A 176 -10.63 -11.26 -5.22
N ALA A 177 -9.51 -11.27 -4.49
CA ALA A 177 -8.45 -12.25 -4.71
C ALA A 177 -8.95 -13.66 -4.33
N LYS A 178 -8.59 -14.65 -5.14
CA LYS A 178 -8.89 -16.07 -4.93
C LYS A 178 -7.71 -16.72 -4.21
N ILE A 179 -7.74 -16.71 -2.88
CA ILE A 179 -6.69 -17.27 -2.01
C ILE A 179 -7.23 -18.53 -1.33
N ASP A 180 -7.33 -18.53 0.00
CA ASP A 180 -7.85 -19.62 0.82
C ASP A 180 -8.84 -19.04 1.83
N MET A 181 -10.06 -19.57 1.84
CA MET A 181 -11.12 -19.13 2.76
C MET A 181 -10.97 -19.74 4.16
N ALA A 182 -10.07 -20.72 4.34
CA ALA A 182 -9.81 -21.39 5.62
C ALA A 182 -8.46 -21.01 6.25
N SER A 183 -7.79 -19.97 5.75
CA SER A 183 -6.50 -19.46 6.26
C SER A 183 -6.63 -18.65 7.54
#